data_AF-A0A3C2E4B1-F1
#
_entry.id   AF-A0A3C2E4B1-F1
#
_cell.length_a   1.000
_cell.length_b   1.000
_cell.length_c   1.000
_cell.angle_alpha   90.00
_cell.angle_beta   90.00
_cell.angle_gamma   90.00
#
_symmetry.space_group_name_H-M   'P 1'
#
loop_
_entity.id
_entity.type
_entity.pdbx_description
1 polymer ?
#
loop_
_entity_poly.entity_id
_entity_poly.type
_entity_poly.pdbx_seq_one_letter_code
_entity_poly.pdbx_strand_id
1 'polypeptide(L)'
;MLLRILGGLILTGVVAVTAGAAWFFRPWSDYSPAEIQRLSDPERFPETFQTMDAIFPYRTIEATDPEPFEGASAPLNPVYVWGEEERTLDQYLDESRSLALVVLHDGEIVH
;
A
#
# COMPACT_ATOMS: atom_id res chain seq x y z
N MET A 1 -28.63 -45.56 7.66
CA MET A 1 -28.44 -44.90 6.35
C MET A 1 -28.30 -43.38 6.52
N LEU A 2 -29.21 -42.73 7.25
CA LEU A 2 -29.17 -41.28 7.53
C LEU A 2 -27.85 -40.78 8.14
N LEU A 3 -27.31 -41.48 9.15
CA LEU A 3 -26.06 -41.10 9.82
C LEU A 3 -24.84 -41.09 8.88
N ARG A 4 -24.82 -41.98 7.87
CA ARG A 4 -23.75 -42.04 6.86
C ARG A 4 -23.83 -40.89 5.87
N ILE A 5 -25.05 -40.51 5.48
CA ILE A 5 -25.30 -39.35 4.60
C ILE A 5 -24.91 -38.07 5.34
N LEU A 6 -25.33 -37.92 6.60
CA LEU A 6 -24.99 -36.76 7.44
C LEU A 6 -23.47 -36.65 7.64
N GLY A 7 -22.80 -37.77 7.94
CA GLY A 7 -21.34 -37.82 8.04
C GLY A 7 -20.63 -37.45 6.74
N GLY A 8 -21.14 -37.92 5.60
CA GLY A 8 -20.60 -37.55 4.28
C GLY A 8 -20.76 -36.07 3.95
N LEU A 9 -21.90 -35.48 4.30
CA LEU A 9 -22.14 -34.04 4.11
C LEU A 9 -21.24 -33.19 5.01
N ILE A 10 -21.08 -33.57 6.28
CA ILE A 10 -20.17 -32.88 7.20
C ILE A 10 -18.74 -32.95 6.68
N LEU A 11 -18.28 -34.14 6.27
CA LEU A 11 -16.93 -34.32 5.75
C LEU A 11 -16.70 -33.47 4.48
N THR A 12 -17.65 -33.47 3.56
CA THR A 12 -17.59 -32.64 2.34
C THR A 12 -17.54 -31.15 2.68
N GLY A 13 -18.35 -30.72 3.64
CA GLY A 13 -18.36 -29.33 4.12
C GLY A 13 -17.01 -28.92 4.72
N VAL A 14 -16.42 -29.77 5.58
CA VAL A 14 -15.10 -29.52 6.16
C VAL A 14 -14.04 -29.41 5.07
N VAL A 15 -14.01 -30.36 4.12
CA VAL A 15 -13.05 -30.33 3.00
C VAL A 15 -13.22 -29.05 2.17
N ALA A 16 -14.45 -28.64 1.86
CA ALA A 16 -14.72 -27.43 1.09
C ALA A 16 -14.24 -26.17 1.83
N VAL A 17 -14.51 -26.05 3.13
CA VAL A 17 -14.03 -24.92 3.94
C VAL A 17 -12.51 -24.90 4.01
N THR A 18 -11.87 -26.03 4.25
CA THR A 18 -10.41 -26.12 4.33
C THR A 18 -9.76 -25.78 2.99
N ALA A 19 -10.30 -26.30 1.87
CA ALA A 19 -9.81 -25.97 0.54
C ALA A 19 -9.99 -24.47 0.22
N GLY A 20 -11.14 -23.89 0.58
CA GLY A 20 -11.41 -22.47 0.42
C GLY A 20 -10.44 -21.59 1.23
N ALA A 21 -10.23 -21.93 2.51
CA ALA A 21 -9.28 -21.23 3.37
C ALA A 21 -7.84 -21.35 2.85
N ALA A 22 -7.42 -22.56 2.45
CA ALA A 22 -6.10 -22.80 1.89
C ALA A 22 -5.89 -22.01 0.59
N TRP A 23 -6.92 -21.83 -0.24
CA TRP A 23 -6.84 -21.00 -1.44
C TRP A 23 -6.82 -19.49 -1.13
N PHE A 24 -7.61 -19.03 -0.17
CA PHE A 24 -7.75 -17.61 0.19
C PHE A 24 -6.51 -17.06 0.91
N PHE A 25 -5.95 -17.82 1.85
CA PHE A 25 -4.73 -17.44 2.57
C PHE A 25 -3.46 -17.89 1.85
N ARG A 26 -3.53 -18.95 1.05
CA ARG A 26 -2.45 -19.48 0.20
C ARG A 26 -1.07 -19.47 0.87
N PRO A 27 -0.85 -20.25 1.96
CA PRO A 27 0.38 -20.19 2.75
C PRO A 27 1.66 -20.60 2.00
N TRP A 28 1.54 -21.18 0.80
CA TRP A 28 2.64 -21.56 -0.08
C TRP A 28 2.99 -20.49 -1.13
N SER A 29 2.42 -19.29 -1.02
CA SER A 29 2.62 -18.18 -1.95
C SER A 29 2.77 -16.89 -1.17
N ASP A 30 3.76 -16.09 -1.53
CA ASP A 30 3.92 -14.75 -0.96
C ASP A 30 2.73 -13.84 -1.33
N TYR A 31 2.03 -14.18 -2.41
CA TYR A 31 0.84 -13.48 -2.88
C TYR A 31 -0.45 -14.26 -2.55
N SER A 32 -1.41 -13.62 -1.88
CA SER A 32 -2.71 -14.23 -1.54
C SER A 32 -3.88 -13.24 -1.70
N PRO A 33 -5.11 -13.73 -1.98
CA PRO A 33 -6.31 -12.89 -1.93
C PRO A 33 -6.49 -12.12 -0.62
N ALA A 34 -6.12 -12.73 0.51
CA ALA A 34 -6.16 -12.08 1.82
C ALA A 34 -5.19 -10.87 1.89
N GLU A 35 -4.00 -10.99 1.30
CA GLU A 35 -3.02 -9.90 1.24
C GLU A 35 -3.49 -8.74 0.37
N ILE A 36 -4.10 -9.06 -0.78
CA ILE A 36 -4.68 -8.07 -1.70
C ILE A 36 -5.83 -7.30 -1.01
N GLN A 37 -6.57 -7.92 -0.10
CA GLN A 37 -7.62 -7.23 0.65
C GLN A 37 -7.09 -6.05 1.49
N ARG A 38 -5.81 -6.06 1.88
CA ARG A 38 -5.17 -4.94 2.60
C ARG A 38 -5.20 -3.63 1.81
N LEU A 39 -5.30 -3.69 0.48
CA LEU A 39 -5.46 -2.52 -0.39
C LEU A 39 -6.81 -1.81 -0.22
N SER A 40 -7.74 -2.41 0.50
CA SER A 40 -9.06 -1.83 0.77
C SER A 40 -9.17 -1.18 2.16
N ASP A 41 -8.10 -1.17 2.95
CA ASP A 41 -8.03 -0.61 4.31
C ASP A 41 -7.40 0.79 4.28
N PRO A 42 -8.21 1.88 4.33
CA PRO A 42 -7.71 3.25 4.18
C PRO A 42 -6.78 3.68 5.31
N GLU A 43 -6.89 3.08 6.49
CA GLU A 43 -6.01 3.36 7.62
C GLU A 43 -4.59 2.83 7.38
N ARG A 44 -4.42 1.84 6.50
CA ARG A 44 -3.13 1.19 6.20
C ARG A 44 -2.54 1.58 4.84
N PHE A 45 -3.15 2.53 4.13
CA PHE A 45 -2.67 2.94 2.81
C PHE A 45 -1.20 3.41 2.84
N PRO A 46 -0.76 4.27 3.78
CA PRO A 46 0.64 4.67 3.88
C PRO A 46 1.63 3.50 3.80
N GLU A 47 1.42 2.46 4.60
CA GLU A 47 2.30 1.29 4.66
C GLU A 47 2.12 0.42 3.41
N THR A 48 0.86 0.17 3.02
CA THR A 48 0.52 -0.71 1.90
C THR A 48 1.13 -0.23 0.58
N PHE A 49 1.09 1.07 0.31
CA PHE A 49 1.67 1.64 -0.91
C PHE A 49 3.21 1.75 -0.86
N GLN A 50 3.81 1.75 0.32
CA GLN A 50 5.28 1.72 0.47
C GLN A 50 5.87 0.31 0.26
N THR A 51 5.10 -0.75 0.52
CA THR A 51 5.55 -2.15 0.42
C THR A 51 4.75 -2.95 -0.60
N MET A 52 4.46 -2.37 -1.77
CA MET A 52 3.70 -3.05 -2.83
C MET A 52 4.41 -4.30 -3.39
N ASP A 53 5.73 -4.35 -3.30
CA ASP A 53 6.57 -5.49 -3.69
C ASP A 53 6.25 -6.77 -2.89
N ALA A 54 5.82 -6.61 -1.64
CA ALA A 54 5.37 -7.71 -0.78
C ALA A 54 3.95 -8.19 -1.13
N ILE A 55 3.15 -7.36 -1.81
CA ILE A 55 1.72 -7.64 -2.10
C ILE A 55 1.53 -8.12 -3.53
N PHE A 56 2.35 -7.64 -4.46
CA PHE A 56 2.23 -7.91 -5.89
C PHE A 56 3.51 -8.48 -6.49
N PRO A 57 3.40 -9.34 -7.52
CA PRO A 57 4.52 -9.68 -8.37
C PRO A 57 5.17 -8.41 -8.92
N TYR A 58 6.47 -8.28 -8.71
CA TYR A 58 7.24 -7.13 -9.17
C TYR A 58 8.43 -7.57 -10.00
N ARG A 59 9.03 -6.60 -10.68
CA ARG A 59 10.37 -6.73 -11.25
C ARG A 59 11.13 -5.46 -10.97
N THR A 60 12.40 -5.56 -10.62
CA THR A 60 13.26 -4.40 -10.45
C THR A 60 13.57 -3.79 -11.81
N ILE A 61 13.51 -2.46 -11.89
CA ILE A 61 14.01 -1.69 -13.02
C ILE A 61 15.28 -1.00 -12.55
N GLU A 62 16.42 -1.50 -12.99
CA GLU A 62 17.73 -0.94 -12.62
C GLU A 62 17.93 0.42 -13.30
N ALA A 63 18.41 1.40 -12.54
CA ALA A 63 18.86 2.67 -13.10
C ALA A 63 20.15 2.44 -13.91
N THR A 64 20.18 2.87 -15.16
CA THR A 64 21.33 2.63 -16.06
C THR A 64 22.42 3.70 -15.93
N ASP A 65 22.04 4.93 -15.55
CA ASP A 65 22.96 6.06 -15.35
C ASP A 65 22.28 7.13 -14.46
N PRO A 66 22.21 6.92 -13.12
CA PRO A 66 21.54 7.86 -12.24
C PRO A 66 22.40 9.11 -12.03
N GLU A 67 21.90 10.27 -12.45
CA GLU A 67 22.46 11.56 -12.07
C GLU A 67 22.01 11.91 -10.65
N PRO A 68 22.94 12.09 -9.68
CA PRO A 68 22.57 12.50 -8.34
C PRO A 68 22.03 13.94 -8.35
N PHE A 69 20.99 14.19 -7.57
CA PHE A 69 20.48 15.56 -7.39
C PHE A 69 21.49 16.38 -6.59
N GLU A 70 21.96 17.51 -7.14
CA GLU A 70 22.91 18.42 -6.48
C GLU A 70 22.23 19.45 -5.54
N GLY A 71 20.92 19.33 -5.33
CA GLY A 71 20.11 20.30 -4.60
C GLY A 71 20.39 20.36 -3.10
N ALA A 72 20.69 21.56 -2.59
CA ALA A 72 20.57 21.87 -1.17
C ALA A 72 19.08 22.00 -0.84
N SER A 73 18.49 20.99 -0.19
CA SER A 73 17.13 21.09 0.33
C SER A 73 17.04 22.32 1.25
N ALA A 74 16.33 23.34 0.79
CA ALA A 74 16.02 24.48 1.62
C ALA A 74 14.78 24.12 2.46
N PRO A 75 14.74 24.50 3.75
CA PRO A 75 13.53 24.33 4.53
C PRO A 75 12.41 25.18 3.90
N LEU A 76 11.36 24.52 3.42
CA LEU A 76 10.14 25.16 2.97
C LEU A 76 9.22 25.35 4.18
N ASN A 77 9.05 26.60 4.59
CA ASN A 77 8.02 26.99 5.57
C ASN A 77 6.97 27.90 4.92
N PRO A 78 6.34 27.53 3.78
CA PRO A 78 5.37 28.37 3.14
C PRO A 78 4.10 28.41 4.00
N VAL A 79 3.57 29.61 4.08
CA VAL A 79 2.24 29.89 4.61
C VAL A 79 1.40 30.35 3.43
N TYR A 80 0.24 29.75 3.25
CA TYR A 80 -0.66 30.06 2.15
C TYR A 80 -2.09 30.26 2.67
N VAL A 81 -2.88 31.02 1.93
CA VAL A 81 -4.28 31.25 2.27
C VAL A 81 -5.15 30.32 1.42
N TRP A 82 -5.98 29.53 2.08
CA TRP A 82 -6.99 28.70 1.44
C TRP A 82 -8.38 29.11 1.92
N GLY A 83 -9.13 29.81 1.06
CA GLY A 83 -10.38 30.45 1.47
C GLY A 83 -10.10 31.63 2.41
N GLU A 84 -10.59 31.57 3.65
CA GLU A 84 -10.36 32.57 4.70
C GLU A 84 -9.34 32.10 5.74
N GLU A 85 -8.77 30.90 5.57
CA GLU A 85 -7.89 30.26 6.54
C GLU A 85 -6.44 30.31 6.09
N GLU A 86 -5.56 30.73 6.99
CA GLU A 86 -4.11 30.68 6.80
C GLU A 86 -3.60 29.29 7.19
N ARG A 87 -2.89 28.63 6.27
CA ARG A 87 -2.42 27.24 6.42
C ARG A 87 -0.92 27.12 6.22
N THR A 88 -0.31 26.21 6.96
CA THR A 88 1.12 25.86 6.80
C THR A 88 1.28 24.65 5.89
N LEU A 89 2.51 24.45 5.39
CA LEU A 89 2.86 23.23 4.66
C LEU A 89 2.65 21.97 5.51
N ASP A 90 3.05 21.98 6.78
CA ASP A 90 2.90 20.83 7.67
C ASP A 90 1.43 20.42 7.84
N GLN A 91 0.53 21.40 7.99
CA GLN A 91 -0.90 21.15 8.06
C GLN A 91 -1.43 20.53 6.76
N TYR A 92 -0.97 21.05 5.61
CA TYR A 92 -1.33 20.47 4.32
C TYR A 92 -0.88 19.01 4.18
N LEU A 93 0.37 18.72 4.54
CA LEU A 93 0.93 17.37 4.44
C LEU A 93 0.22 16.38 5.36
N ASP A 94 -0.11 16.80 6.58
CA ASP A 94 -0.87 15.99 7.54
C ASP A 94 -2.30 15.72 7.06
N GLU A 95 -3.03 16.77 6.66
CA GLU A 95 -4.41 16.65 6.16
C GLU A 95 -4.51 15.78 4.91
N SER A 96 -3.56 15.93 3.98
CA SER A 96 -3.51 15.17 2.74
C SER A 96 -2.97 13.75 2.91
N ARG A 97 -2.47 13.39 4.10
CA ARG A 97 -1.75 12.14 4.38
C ARG A 97 -0.60 11.92 3.40
N SER A 98 0.10 13.00 3.05
CA SER A 98 1.24 12.97 2.14
C SER A 98 2.46 12.33 2.82
N LEU A 99 3.11 11.40 2.12
CA LEU A 99 4.32 10.73 2.62
C LEU A 99 5.61 11.49 2.27
N ALA A 100 5.59 12.20 1.15
CA ALA A 100 6.71 12.99 0.66
C ALA A 100 6.20 14.10 -0.25
N LEU A 101 6.92 15.23 -0.28
CA LEU A 101 6.76 16.31 -1.24
C LEU A 101 8.13 16.56 -1.87
N VAL A 102 8.17 16.66 -3.20
CA VAL A 102 9.36 17.07 -3.94
C VAL A 102 8.99 18.29 -4.79
N VAL A 103 9.79 19.33 -4.72
CA VAL A 103 9.61 20.58 -5.47
C VAL A 103 10.77 20.75 -6.44
N LEU A 104 10.43 20.89 -7.72
CA LEU A 104 11.37 21.14 -8.81
C LEU A 104 11.22 22.58 -9.30
N HIS A 105 12.33 23.30 -9.43
CA HIS A 105 12.37 24.64 -10.02
C HIS A 105 13.58 24.77 -10.94
N ASP A 106 13.37 25.22 -12.17
CA ASP A 106 14.42 25.35 -13.20
C ASP A 106 15.26 24.08 -13.44
N GLY A 107 14.66 22.91 -13.26
CA GLY A 107 15.34 21.62 -13.44
C GLY A 107 16.11 21.13 -12.21
N GLU A 108 16.09 21.87 -11.11
CA GLU A 108 16.76 21.53 -9.86
C GLU A 108 15.74 21.19 -8.77
N ILE A 109 16.06 20.19 -7.92
CA ILE A 109 15.28 19.91 -6.71
C ILE A 109 15.61 20.98 -5.67
N VAL A 110 14.58 21.68 -5.20
CA VAL A 110 14.70 22.72 -4.17
C VAL A 110 14.13 22.28 -2.82
N HIS A 111 13.30 21.23 -2.81
CA HIS A 111 12.76 20.59 -1.61
C HIS A 111 12.39 19.14 -1.88
#